data_AF-A0A0F3GU25-F1
#
_entry.id   AF-A0A0F3GU25-F1
#
_cell.length_a   1.000
_cell.length_b   1.000
_cell.length_c   1.000
_cell.angle_alpha   90.00
_cell.angle_beta   90.00
_cell.angle_gamma   90.00
#
_symmetry.space_group_name_H-M   'P 1'
#
loop_
_entity.id
_entity.type
_entity.pdbx_description
1 polymer ?
#
loop_
_entity_poly.entity_id
_entity_poly.type
_entity_poly.pdbx_seq_one_letter_code
_entity_poly.pdbx_strand_id
1 'polypeptide(L)'
;MAAAITAGAQTVQIAFESNDCVIDNNTKLAISSNVMTGQTVASTVKSYDSVFYNGSQWIAQTAPTVDDEDKYPYGTYLGSNKVFSYNTAGTLEYLTTQNNSYTGEIIGIGNGSTTVFTNTLLHIPVVKNSITLKHTQGTVYTATDNGSGVIAGTNIAVGFINYETGVINVTFTLAPDNATNITVDYTERCYTWSGNTATIKTVEQVANNYVTANGYAAMCLELGDLVTSLTDKVIVSASGTFNEANVTLNNVGCVEDTFTLTFTSATAFTCAGTYEGSIGSGTVGTTFAPTNPTVAAAFFSIPSSCWGGSWATGNTVQFKTHPSAYPLWFKEVVPVGTSAFSENGLVTEYYIE
;
A
#
# COMPACT_ATOMS: atom_id res chain seq x y z
N MET A 1 2.64 -18.17 12.03
CA MET A 1 1.18 -18.29 12.26
C MET A 1 0.90 -18.60 13.73
N ALA A 2 -0.23 -18.14 14.30
CA ALA A 2 -0.60 -18.45 15.69
C ALA A 2 -1.27 -19.83 15.84
N ALA A 3 -1.99 -20.26 14.82
CA ALA A 3 -2.65 -21.56 14.74
C ALA A 3 -2.53 -22.13 13.32
N ALA A 4 -2.74 -23.43 13.17
CA ALA A 4 -2.85 -24.05 11.85
C ALA A 4 -4.13 -23.56 11.16
N ILE A 5 -4.09 -23.41 9.84
CA ILE A 5 -5.25 -23.09 9.01
C ILE A 5 -5.63 -24.33 8.22
N THR A 6 -6.92 -24.62 8.19
CA THR A 6 -7.50 -25.62 7.30
C THR A 6 -8.11 -24.94 6.08
N ALA A 7 -7.96 -25.56 4.91
CA ALA A 7 -8.65 -25.12 3.70
C ALA A 7 -10.16 -24.98 3.94
N GLY A 8 -10.75 -23.91 3.39
CA GLY A 8 -12.14 -23.51 3.62
C GLY A 8 -12.34 -22.52 4.77
N ALA A 9 -11.31 -22.24 5.59
CA ALA A 9 -11.39 -21.21 6.63
C ALA A 9 -11.60 -19.82 6.01
N GLN A 10 -12.28 -18.92 6.72
CA GLN A 10 -12.41 -17.48 6.37
C GLN A 10 -11.77 -16.57 7.41
N THR A 11 -10.92 -17.16 8.25
CA THR A 11 -10.18 -16.44 9.28
C THR A 11 -8.75 -16.95 9.37
N VAL A 12 -7.83 -16.02 9.56
CA VAL A 12 -6.39 -16.26 9.68
C VAL A 12 -5.94 -15.75 11.04
N GLN A 13 -5.23 -16.56 11.81
CA GLN A 13 -4.68 -16.15 13.10
C GLN A 13 -3.16 -15.92 13.02
N ILE A 14 -2.74 -14.67 13.17
CA ILE A 14 -1.35 -14.27 13.08
C ILE A 14 -0.88 -13.82 14.47
N ALA A 15 0.24 -14.39 14.92
CA ALA A 15 0.92 -13.94 16.13
C ALA A 15 1.87 -12.81 15.73
N PHE A 16 1.70 -11.65 16.36
CA PHE A 16 2.58 -10.51 16.25
C PHE A 16 3.47 -10.41 17.49
N GLU A 17 4.52 -9.60 17.41
CA GLU A 17 5.31 -9.25 18.59
C GLU A 17 4.52 -8.42 19.60
N SER A 18 3.54 -7.65 19.09
CA SER A 18 2.75 -6.66 19.81
C SER A 18 1.38 -6.48 19.12
N ASN A 19 0.40 -5.93 19.83
CA ASN A 19 -0.97 -5.71 19.33
C ASN A 19 -1.20 -4.28 18.79
N ASP A 20 -0.14 -3.61 18.37
CA ASP A 20 -0.13 -2.24 17.85
C ASP A 20 -0.17 -2.15 16.32
N CYS A 21 -0.20 -3.30 15.63
CA CYS A 21 -0.39 -3.34 14.18
C CYS A 21 -1.82 -2.93 13.81
N VAL A 22 -1.94 -2.05 12.81
CA VAL A 22 -3.21 -1.71 12.18
C VAL A 22 -3.29 -2.46 10.86
N ILE A 23 -4.38 -3.21 10.69
CA ILE A 23 -4.68 -3.95 9.46
C ILE A 23 -5.87 -3.27 8.81
N ASP A 24 -5.69 -2.72 7.62
CA ASP A 24 -6.78 -2.08 6.91
C ASP A 24 -7.75 -3.12 6.36
N ASN A 25 -9.02 -2.73 6.23
CA ASN A 25 -9.99 -3.51 5.48
C ASN A 25 -9.66 -3.43 3.98
N ASN A 26 -10.11 -4.43 3.20
CA ASN A 26 -9.94 -4.46 1.75
C ASN A 26 -8.48 -4.34 1.27
N THR A 27 -7.54 -4.87 2.06
CA THR A 27 -6.14 -5.01 1.67
C THR A 27 -5.74 -6.48 1.52
N LYS A 28 -4.70 -6.74 0.71
CA LYS A 28 -4.17 -8.07 0.48
C LYS A 28 -3.35 -8.62 1.66
N LEU A 29 -3.56 -9.90 1.93
CA LEU A 29 -2.85 -10.73 2.89
C LEU A 29 -2.23 -11.90 2.14
N ALA A 30 -0.91 -12.04 2.21
CA ALA A 30 -0.21 -13.21 1.71
C ALA A 30 -0.13 -14.28 2.81
N ILE A 31 -0.36 -15.54 2.45
CA ILE A 31 -0.10 -16.70 3.31
C ILE A 31 0.83 -17.65 2.55
N SER A 32 1.93 -18.03 3.19
CA SER A 32 2.96 -18.86 2.59
C SER A 32 3.37 -20.03 3.47
N SER A 33 3.70 -21.15 2.83
CA SER A 33 4.40 -22.29 3.43
C SER A 33 5.82 -22.48 2.86
N ASN A 34 6.36 -21.47 2.17
CA ASN A 34 7.69 -21.48 1.57
C ASN A 34 8.83 -21.33 2.58
N VAL A 35 8.56 -20.89 3.81
CA VAL A 35 9.59 -20.85 4.85
C VAL A 35 9.93 -22.28 5.28
N MET A 36 11.10 -22.75 4.87
CA MET A 36 11.62 -24.04 5.28
C MET A 36 12.14 -23.96 6.71
N THR A 37 11.85 -24.98 7.51
CA THR A 37 12.29 -25.07 8.91
C THR A 37 13.25 -26.24 9.11
N GLY A 38 14.02 -26.22 10.20
CA GLY A 38 14.95 -27.30 10.54
C GLY A 38 16.08 -27.47 9.52
N GLN A 39 16.43 -26.41 8.81
CA GLN A 39 17.46 -26.45 7.78
C GLN A 39 18.87 -26.52 8.38
N THR A 40 19.76 -27.27 7.74
CA THR A 40 21.20 -27.24 8.09
C THR A 40 21.81 -25.99 7.46
N VAL A 41 22.28 -25.06 8.29
CA VAL A 41 22.86 -23.78 7.84
C VAL A 41 24.30 -23.68 8.34
N ALA A 42 25.21 -23.25 7.48
CA ALA A 42 26.61 -23.09 7.84
C ALA A 42 26.78 -22.03 8.93
N SER A 43 27.66 -22.31 9.90
CA SER A 43 27.91 -21.42 11.06
C SER A 43 28.40 -20.01 10.71
N THR A 44 28.85 -19.78 9.48
CA THR A 44 29.28 -18.47 8.98
C THR A 44 28.13 -17.60 8.48
N VAL A 45 26.94 -18.18 8.26
CA VAL A 45 25.75 -17.47 7.80
C VAL A 45 25.10 -16.74 8.97
N LYS A 46 24.79 -15.47 8.76
CA LYS A 46 24.07 -14.61 9.70
C LYS A 46 22.63 -14.44 9.27
N SER A 47 21.74 -14.18 10.23
CA SER A 47 20.34 -13.87 9.92
C SER A 47 20.27 -12.73 8.90
N TYR A 48 19.37 -12.89 7.94
CA TYR A 48 19.15 -12.05 6.75
C TYR A 48 20.22 -12.11 5.67
N ASP A 49 21.22 -12.99 5.79
CA ASP A 49 22.09 -13.29 4.65
C ASP A 49 21.29 -13.97 3.53
N SER A 50 21.57 -13.55 2.30
CA SER A 50 21.23 -14.35 1.12
C SER A 50 22.02 -15.66 1.17
N VAL A 51 21.35 -16.77 0.85
CA VAL A 51 21.91 -18.12 0.94
C VAL A 51 21.56 -18.95 -0.29
N PHE A 52 22.38 -19.96 -0.56
CA PHE A 52 22.04 -21.04 -1.49
C PHE A 52 22.34 -22.41 -0.88
N TYR A 53 21.64 -23.43 -1.37
CA TYR A 53 21.84 -24.80 -0.92
C TYR A 53 22.90 -25.50 -1.78
N ASN A 54 23.99 -25.95 -1.16
CA ASN A 54 25.11 -26.59 -1.86
C ASN A 54 24.99 -28.12 -2.01
N GLY A 55 23.83 -28.69 -1.70
CA GLY A 55 23.59 -30.14 -1.65
C GLY A 55 23.68 -30.75 -0.24
N SER A 56 24.28 -30.05 0.73
CA SER A 56 24.41 -30.52 2.12
C SER A 56 23.90 -29.52 3.17
N GLN A 57 24.13 -28.22 2.95
CA GLN A 57 23.74 -27.16 3.87
C GLN A 57 23.53 -25.85 3.11
N TRP A 58 22.84 -24.90 3.75
CA TRP A 58 22.74 -23.53 3.28
C TRP A 58 24.01 -22.77 3.62
N ILE A 59 24.59 -22.13 2.61
CA ILE A 59 25.79 -21.31 2.75
C ILE A 59 25.52 -19.89 2.24
N ALA A 60 26.30 -18.93 2.73
CA ALA A 60 26.17 -17.54 2.34
C ALA A 60 26.39 -17.40 0.83
N GLN A 61 25.50 -16.66 0.19
CA GLN A 61 25.59 -16.31 -1.22
C GLN A 61 26.72 -15.30 -1.41
N THR A 62 27.63 -15.57 -2.34
CA THR A 62 28.49 -14.53 -2.91
C THR A 62 27.76 -13.86 -4.07
N ALA A 63 28.11 -12.61 -4.40
CA ALA A 63 27.53 -11.91 -5.54
C ALA A 63 27.46 -12.86 -6.76
N PRO A 64 26.27 -13.10 -7.32
CA PRO A 64 26.12 -14.04 -8.43
C PRO A 64 26.99 -13.56 -9.60
N THR A 65 27.62 -14.51 -10.27
CA THR A 65 28.17 -14.21 -11.60
C THR A 65 27.01 -14.10 -12.60
N VAL A 66 27.24 -13.49 -13.77
CA VAL A 66 26.22 -13.38 -14.83
C VAL A 66 25.64 -14.75 -15.22
N ASP A 67 26.44 -15.82 -15.10
CA ASP A 67 26.01 -17.20 -15.38
C ASP A 67 25.24 -17.86 -14.21
N ASP A 68 25.30 -17.25 -13.01
CA ASP A 68 24.66 -17.76 -11.80
C ASP A 68 23.38 -17.01 -11.43
N GLU A 69 23.06 -15.86 -12.06
CA GLU A 69 21.84 -15.09 -11.76
C GLU A 69 20.56 -15.95 -11.87
N ASP A 70 20.58 -16.99 -12.72
CA ASP A 70 19.45 -17.92 -12.96
C ASP A 70 19.50 -19.23 -12.15
N LYS A 71 20.48 -19.43 -11.24
CA LYS A 71 20.56 -20.68 -10.46
C LYS A 71 19.55 -20.70 -9.31
N TYR A 72 18.47 -21.45 -9.50
CA TYR A 72 17.44 -21.64 -8.47
C TYR A 72 17.72 -22.80 -7.50
N PRO A 73 17.32 -22.68 -6.21
CA PRO A 73 16.79 -21.48 -5.56
C PRO A 73 17.78 -20.80 -4.59
N TYR A 74 17.89 -19.48 -4.72
CA TYR A 74 18.39 -18.59 -3.69
C TYR A 74 17.35 -18.43 -2.57
N GLY A 75 17.81 -18.14 -1.36
CA GLY A 75 16.95 -17.91 -0.21
C GLY A 75 17.49 -16.84 0.73
N THR A 76 16.71 -16.50 1.74
CA THR A 76 17.10 -15.62 2.83
C THR A 76 17.08 -16.42 4.12
N TYR A 77 18.21 -16.47 4.83
CA TYR A 77 18.25 -17.10 6.14
C TYR A 77 17.53 -16.22 7.15
N LEU A 78 16.51 -16.76 7.84
CA LEU A 78 15.69 -15.98 8.78
C LEU A 78 16.12 -16.18 10.24
N GLY A 79 17.29 -16.78 10.48
CA GLY A 79 17.68 -17.21 11.82
C GLY A 79 17.05 -18.55 12.21
N SER A 80 17.46 -19.09 13.36
CA SER A 80 16.86 -20.31 13.96
C SER A 80 16.64 -21.50 13.01
N ASN A 81 17.59 -21.77 12.10
CA ASN A 81 17.50 -22.84 11.08
C ASN A 81 16.28 -22.70 10.15
N LYS A 82 15.81 -21.48 9.91
CA LYS A 82 14.73 -21.15 8.98
C LYS A 82 15.28 -20.49 7.73
N VAL A 83 14.82 -20.91 6.56
CA VAL A 83 15.20 -20.31 5.28
C VAL A 83 13.94 -20.01 4.50
N PHE A 84 13.77 -18.75 4.11
CA PHE A 84 12.77 -18.37 3.12
C PHE A 84 13.37 -18.59 1.73
N SER A 85 12.84 -19.55 0.98
CA SER A 85 13.29 -19.84 -0.38
C SER A 85 12.16 -20.53 -1.13
N TYR A 86 12.33 -20.69 -2.43
CA TYR A 86 11.39 -21.48 -3.21
C TYR A 86 11.37 -22.93 -2.71
N ASN A 87 10.20 -23.35 -2.24
CA ASN A 87 9.91 -24.70 -1.80
C ASN A 87 8.90 -25.31 -2.77
N THR A 88 9.26 -26.36 -3.51
CA THR A 88 8.36 -27.00 -4.49
C THR A 88 7.12 -27.62 -3.88
N ALA A 89 7.16 -27.93 -2.58
CA ALA A 89 5.99 -28.38 -1.81
C ALA A 89 5.29 -27.23 -1.07
N GLY A 90 5.85 -26.02 -1.15
CA GLY A 90 5.28 -24.83 -0.56
C GLY A 90 4.20 -24.22 -1.42
N THR A 91 3.33 -23.46 -0.77
CA THR A 91 2.21 -22.74 -1.36
C THR A 91 2.34 -21.27 -0.98
N LEU A 92 1.88 -20.40 -1.87
CA LEU A 92 1.67 -18.98 -1.62
C LEU A 92 0.29 -18.64 -2.14
N GLU A 93 -0.54 -18.01 -1.31
CA GLU A 93 -1.85 -17.52 -1.73
C GLU A 93 -2.09 -16.11 -1.19
N TYR A 94 -2.88 -15.35 -1.96
CA TYR A 94 -3.25 -13.98 -1.62
C TYR A 94 -4.75 -13.92 -1.36
N LEU A 95 -5.10 -13.44 -0.17
CA LEU A 95 -6.48 -13.23 0.26
C LEU A 95 -6.72 -11.75 0.47
N THR A 96 -7.98 -11.34 0.43
CA THR A 96 -8.41 -9.97 0.69
C THR A 96 -9.03 -9.92 2.08
N THR A 97 -8.64 -8.95 2.91
CA THR A 97 -9.31 -8.72 4.20
C THR A 97 -10.73 -8.20 4.01
N GLN A 98 -11.65 -8.64 4.87
CA GLN A 98 -13.07 -8.26 4.74
C GLN A 98 -13.30 -6.76 4.87
N ASN A 99 -14.39 -6.27 4.27
CA ASN A 99 -14.84 -4.88 4.38
C ASN A 99 -16.36 -4.79 4.53
N ASN A 100 -16.91 -5.53 5.49
CA ASN A 100 -18.35 -5.60 5.68
C ASN A 100 -18.87 -4.25 6.19
N SER A 101 -19.84 -3.69 5.48
CA SER A 101 -20.51 -2.45 5.86
C SER A 101 -21.99 -2.71 6.11
N TYR A 102 -22.50 -2.09 7.16
CA TYR A 102 -23.86 -2.27 7.66
C TYR A 102 -24.57 -0.92 7.59
N THR A 103 -25.81 -0.93 7.11
CA THR A 103 -26.62 0.28 6.97
C THR A 103 -27.93 0.14 7.71
N GLY A 104 -28.39 1.24 8.31
CA GLY A 104 -29.71 1.32 8.91
C GLY A 104 -29.86 0.57 10.24
N GLU A 105 -28.78 0.24 10.96
CA GLU A 105 -28.93 -0.43 12.26
C GLU A 105 -29.63 0.50 13.25
N ILE A 106 -30.76 0.05 13.79
CA ILE A 106 -31.60 0.87 14.67
C ILE A 106 -31.03 0.85 16.09
N ILE A 107 -30.60 2.02 16.57
CA ILE A 107 -30.11 2.18 17.95
C ILE A 107 -31.18 2.72 18.92
N GLY A 108 -32.32 3.16 18.39
CA GLY A 108 -33.45 3.65 19.17
C GLY A 108 -34.59 4.16 18.28
N ILE A 109 -35.74 4.40 18.90
CA ILE A 109 -36.91 5.00 18.24
C ILE A 109 -37.27 6.26 19.01
N GLY A 110 -37.34 7.39 18.30
CA GLY A 110 -37.78 8.67 18.84
C GLY A 110 -39.21 8.59 19.36
N ASN A 111 -39.47 9.24 20.49
CA ASN A 111 -40.80 9.35 21.10
C ASN A 111 -41.22 10.82 21.30
N GLY A 112 -40.47 11.77 20.73
CA GLY A 112 -40.71 13.21 20.88
C GLY A 112 -40.41 13.77 22.28
N SER A 113 -39.82 13.01 23.20
CA SER A 113 -39.52 13.47 24.57
C SER A 113 -38.15 13.04 25.10
N THR A 114 -37.70 11.82 24.78
CA THR A 114 -36.41 11.28 25.21
C THR A 114 -35.29 11.85 24.34
N THR A 115 -34.23 12.32 24.99
CA THR A 115 -33.05 12.91 24.32
C THR A 115 -31.82 12.03 24.40
N VAL A 116 -31.80 10.98 25.23
CA VAL A 116 -30.62 10.11 25.41
C VAL A 116 -30.94 8.71 24.92
N PHE A 117 -30.08 8.17 24.05
CA PHE A 117 -30.18 6.83 23.50
C PHE A 117 -28.84 6.12 23.66
N THR A 118 -28.87 4.86 24.09
CA THR A 118 -27.68 4.01 24.24
C THR A 118 -27.98 2.65 23.66
N ASN A 119 -27.04 2.08 22.90
CA ASN A 119 -27.11 0.72 22.40
C ASN A 119 -25.70 0.13 22.24
N THR A 120 -25.61 -1.13 21.82
CA THR A 120 -24.38 -1.80 21.39
C THR A 120 -24.56 -2.26 19.96
N LEU A 121 -23.67 -1.83 19.06
CA LEU A 121 -23.70 -2.23 17.67
C LEU A 121 -23.47 -3.73 17.52
N LEU A 122 -24.16 -4.36 16.56
CA LEU A 122 -24.13 -5.81 16.38
C LEU A 122 -22.78 -6.33 15.84
N HIS A 123 -22.15 -5.58 14.94
CA HIS A 123 -20.91 -5.99 14.27
C HIS A 123 -19.73 -5.20 14.82
N ILE A 124 -18.87 -5.90 15.55
CA ILE A 124 -17.74 -5.31 16.25
C ILE A 124 -16.47 -6.11 15.93
N PRO A 125 -15.29 -5.47 15.98
CA PRO A 125 -15.04 -4.04 16.22
C PRO A 125 -15.46 -3.15 15.06
N VAL A 126 -15.65 -1.86 15.30
CA VAL A 126 -16.05 -0.87 14.29
C VAL A 126 -14.83 -0.11 13.76
N VAL A 127 -14.78 0.15 12.45
CA VAL A 127 -13.73 0.98 11.83
C VAL A 127 -13.91 2.44 12.27
N LYS A 128 -12.81 3.08 12.67
CA LYS A 128 -12.77 4.51 13.01
C LYS A 128 -13.15 5.36 11.79
N ASN A 129 -13.85 6.47 11.98
CA ASN A 129 -14.37 7.36 10.95
C ASN A 129 -15.38 6.70 9.98
N SER A 130 -16.02 5.60 10.37
CA SER A 130 -17.02 4.91 9.52
C SER A 130 -18.48 5.18 9.94
N ILE A 131 -18.72 5.76 11.12
CA ILE A 131 -20.06 5.93 11.65
C ILE A 131 -20.76 7.10 10.94
N THR A 132 -21.94 6.82 10.39
CA THR A 132 -22.93 7.83 10.01
C THR A 132 -24.24 7.55 10.74
N LEU A 133 -24.52 8.36 11.76
CA LEU A 133 -25.78 8.33 12.47
C LEU A 133 -26.82 9.20 11.75
N LYS A 134 -28.06 8.71 11.66
CA LYS A 134 -29.22 9.41 11.08
C LYS A 134 -30.33 9.51 12.12
N HIS A 135 -30.93 10.69 12.22
CA HIS A 135 -32.06 10.95 13.12
C HIS A 135 -33.00 12.00 12.52
N THR A 136 -34.24 12.06 13.01
CA THR A 136 -35.28 12.97 12.48
C THR A 136 -35.78 13.94 13.56
N GLN A 137 -35.72 15.25 13.24
CA GLN A 137 -36.27 16.35 14.05
C GLN A 137 -36.89 17.39 13.09
N GLY A 138 -38.06 17.08 12.56
CA GLY A 138 -38.73 17.76 11.43
C GLY A 138 -38.15 17.41 10.06
N THR A 139 -36.83 17.25 9.97
CA THR A 139 -36.10 16.72 8.80
C THR A 139 -35.02 15.73 9.28
N VAL A 140 -34.44 14.98 8.35
CA VAL A 140 -33.36 14.03 8.62
C VAL A 140 -32.03 14.79 8.74
N TYR A 141 -31.31 14.53 9.82
CA TYR A 141 -29.96 15.02 10.05
C TYR A 141 -28.97 13.87 10.16
N THR A 142 -27.70 14.16 9.87
CA THR A 142 -26.59 13.23 10.05
C THR A 142 -25.61 13.71 11.12
N ALA A 143 -24.96 12.74 11.75
CA ALA A 143 -23.83 12.95 12.64
C ALA A 143 -22.76 11.89 12.36
N THR A 144 -21.49 12.24 12.47
CA THR A 144 -20.36 11.37 12.15
C THR A 144 -19.39 11.28 13.30
N ASP A 145 -18.65 10.16 13.39
CA ASP A 145 -17.55 10.06 14.35
C ASP A 145 -16.28 10.77 13.85
N ASN A 146 -15.37 11.07 14.77
CA ASN A 146 -14.11 11.77 14.48
C ASN A 146 -12.86 10.85 14.60
N GLY A 147 -13.05 9.54 14.62
CA GLY A 147 -11.98 8.54 14.81
C GLY A 147 -11.41 8.48 16.24
N SER A 148 -11.86 9.36 17.13
CA SER A 148 -11.48 9.42 18.55
C SER A 148 -12.63 9.04 19.49
N GLY A 149 -13.71 8.46 18.95
CA GLY A 149 -14.86 7.99 19.71
C GLY A 149 -15.92 9.04 19.98
N VAL A 150 -15.79 10.26 19.43
CA VAL A 150 -16.82 11.31 19.57
C VAL A 150 -17.66 11.37 18.30
N ILE A 151 -18.99 11.34 18.46
CA ILE A 151 -19.96 11.54 17.39
C ILE A 151 -20.49 12.97 17.49
N ALA A 152 -20.42 13.72 16.39
CA ALA A 152 -20.87 15.10 16.32
C ALA A 152 -21.71 15.36 15.05
N GLY A 153 -22.67 16.28 15.17
CA GLY A 153 -23.56 16.66 14.08
C GLY A 153 -24.65 17.60 14.56
N THR A 154 -25.49 18.06 13.64
CA THR A 154 -26.61 18.95 13.99
C THR A 154 -27.56 18.26 14.97
N ASN A 155 -27.94 19.00 16.02
CA ASN A 155 -28.78 18.57 17.13
C ASN A 155 -28.21 17.44 18.01
N ILE A 156 -26.90 17.20 17.96
CA ILE A 156 -26.18 16.32 18.89
C ILE A 156 -25.54 17.18 19.97
N ALA A 157 -25.93 16.97 21.23
CA ALA A 157 -25.31 17.62 22.38
C ALA A 157 -24.02 16.88 22.80
N VAL A 158 -24.10 15.55 22.87
CA VAL A 158 -22.98 14.65 23.17
C VAL A 158 -23.18 13.38 22.36
N GLY A 159 -22.13 12.87 21.72
CA GLY A 159 -22.16 11.57 21.04
C GLY A 159 -20.87 10.82 21.29
N PHE A 160 -20.98 9.52 21.52
CA PHE A 160 -19.86 8.65 21.88
C PHE A 160 -20.00 7.27 21.22
N ILE A 161 -18.87 6.70 20.78
CA ILE A 161 -18.74 5.31 20.35
C ILE A 161 -17.45 4.71 20.92
N ASN A 162 -17.56 3.52 21.50
CA ASN A 162 -16.41 2.65 21.73
C ASN A 162 -16.27 1.70 20.55
N TYR A 163 -15.22 1.88 19.73
CA TYR A 163 -15.00 1.09 18.52
C TYR A 163 -14.77 -0.40 18.80
N GLU A 164 -14.21 -0.77 19.95
CA GLU A 164 -13.93 -2.17 20.28
C GLU A 164 -15.18 -2.88 20.79
N THR A 165 -15.97 -2.22 21.63
CA THR A 165 -17.14 -2.84 22.26
C THR A 165 -18.46 -2.56 21.51
N GLY A 166 -18.46 -1.64 20.55
CA GLY A 166 -19.67 -1.20 19.83
C GLY A 166 -20.63 -0.36 20.67
N VAL A 167 -20.30 -0.05 21.93
CA VAL A 167 -21.19 0.73 22.80
C VAL A 167 -21.29 2.15 22.27
N ILE A 168 -22.50 2.54 21.87
CA ILE A 168 -22.83 3.85 21.32
C ILE A 168 -23.80 4.58 22.26
N ASN A 169 -23.51 5.85 22.52
CA ASN A 169 -24.38 6.75 23.29
C ASN A 169 -24.55 8.07 22.55
N VAL A 170 -25.78 8.57 22.51
CA VAL A 170 -26.11 9.84 21.86
C VAL A 170 -27.11 10.60 22.71
N THR A 171 -26.77 11.85 22.99
CA THR A 171 -27.64 12.84 23.62
C THR A 171 -27.96 13.92 22.62
N PHE A 172 -29.24 14.10 22.30
CA PHE A 172 -29.73 15.14 21.40
C PHE A 172 -30.02 16.45 22.14
N THR A 173 -29.83 17.59 21.48
CA THR A 173 -30.22 18.91 22.02
C THR A 173 -31.74 19.10 22.03
N LEU A 174 -32.45 18.39 21.15
CA LEU A 174 -33.90 18.33 21.05
C LEU A 174 -34.29 16.85 20.82
N ALA A 175 -35.38 16.40 21.44
CA ALA A 175 -35.81 15.01 21.31
C ALA A 175 -36.14 14.67 19.85
N PRO A 176 -35.68 13.52 19.31
CA PRO A 176 -36.09 13.04 18.00
C PRO A 176 -37.60 12.85 17.89
N ASP A 177 -38.14 13.08 16.69
CA ASP A 177 -39.57 13.03 16.40
C ASP A 177 -40.19 11.67 16.78
N ASN A 178 -41.43 11.70 17.24
CA ASN A 178 -42.15 10.49 17.64
C ASN A 178 -42.26 9.48 16.48
N ALA A 179 -42.02 8.21 16.78
CA ALA A 179 -42.04 7.09 15.84
C ALA A 179 -41.02 7.19 14.69
N THR A 180 -39.90 7.91 14.88
CA THR A 180 -38.79 7.95 13.91
C THR A 180 -37.61 7.12 14.37
N ASN A 181 -37.01 6.33 13.48
CA ASN A 181 -35.85 5.52 13.81
C ASN A 181 -34.59 6.40 13.91
N ILE A 182 -33.76 6.10 14.90
CA ILE A 182 -32.38 6.58 14.98
C ILE A 182 -31.52 5.43 14.49
N THR A 183 -30.85 5.62 13.36
CA THR A 183 -30.08 4.56 12.70
C THR A 183 -28.61 4.89 12.59
N VAL A 184 -27.76 3.88 12.50
CA VAL A 184 -26.33 4.02 12.30
C VAL A 184 -25.89 3.15 11.12
N ASP A 185 -25.17 3.77 10.20
CA ASP A 185 -24.38 3.10 9.17
C ASP A 185 -22.93 3.05 9.64
N TYR A 186 -22.23 1.93 9.43
CA TYR A 186 -20.85 1.74 9.88
C TYR A 186 -20.16 0.57 9.17
N THR A 187 -18.84 0.49 9.30
CA THR A 187 -18.02 -0.60 8.74
C THR A 187 -17.42 -1.42 9.88
N GLU A 188 -17.51 -2.75 9.78
CA GLU A 188 -16.85 -3.67 10.72
C GLU A 188 -15.37 -3.81 10.36
N ARG A 189 -14.51 -3.78 11.39
CA ARG A 189 -13.07 -3.99 11.26
C ARG A 189 -12.79 -5.46 10.96
N CYS A 190 -11.92 -5.72 9.99
CA CYS A 190 -11.60 -7.06 9.52
C CYS A 190 -10.85 -7.92 10.54
N TYR A 191 -10.43 -7.40 11.69
CA TYR A 191 -9.66 -8.16 12.67
C TYR A 191 -10.01 -7.84 14.13
N THR A 192 -9.68 -8.79 15.00
CA THR A 192 -9.74 -8.66 16.47
C THR A 192 -8.42 -9.09 17.08
N TRP A 193 -8.09 -8.52 18.24
CA TRP A 193 -6.93 -8.93 19.03
C TRP A 193 -7.33 -9.83 20.20
N SER A 194 -6.51 -10.85 20.46
CA SER A 194 -6.48 -11.61 21.72
C SER A 194 -5.03 -11.74 22.16
N GLY A 195 -4.64 -10.93 23.16
CA GLY A 195 -3.22 -10.69 23.43
C GLY A 195 -2.53 -10.13 22.19
N ASN A 196 -1.43 -10.76 21.76
CA ASN A 196 -0.67 -10.38 20.57
C ASN A 196 -1.06 -11.22 19.33
N THR A 197 -2.19 -11.92 19.38
CA THR A 197 -2.71 -12.69 18.23
C THR A 197 -3.84 -11.92 17.58
N ALA A 198 -3.67 -11.56 16.30
CA ALA A 198 -4.75 -11.02 15.48
C ALA A 198 -5.53 -12.18 14.84
N THR A 199 -6.86 -12.14 14.92
CA THR A 199 -7.75 -12.96 14.11
C THR A 199 -8.31 -12.08 12.99
N ILE A 200 -7.84 -12.30 11.77
CA ILE A 200 -8.18 -11.53 10.56
C ILE A 200 -9.23 -12.30 9.77
N LYS A 201 -10.28 -11.61 9.32
CA LYS A 201 -11.35 -12.13 8.47
C LYS A 201 -11.01 -11.89 7.00
N THR A 202 -11.19 -12.90 6.16
CA THR A 202 -10.91 -12.85 4.73
C THR A 202 -12.19 -12.93 3.89
N VAL A 203 -12.18 -12.29 2.71
CA VAL A 203 -13.30 -12.36 1.76
C VAL A 203 -13.35 -13.75 1.15
N GLU A 204 -12.21 -14.23 0.66
CA GLU A 204 -12.04 -15.55 0.09
C GLU A 204 -11.83 -16.59 1.20
N GLN A 205 -12.24 -17.82 0.93
CA GLN A 205 -11.83 -18.96 1.74
C GLN A 205 -10.36 -19.28 1.47
N VAL A 206 -9.61 -19.62 2.52
CA VAL A 206 -8.25 -20.13 2.39
C VAL A 206 -8.27 -21.41 1.56
N ALA A 207 -7.49 -21.48 0.48
CA ALA A 207 -7.49 -22.60 -0.44
C ALA A 207 -6.66 -23.78 0.07
N ASN A 208 -5.58 -23.51 0.80
CA ASN A 208 -4.63 -24.52 1.26
C ASN A 208 -4.63 -24.71 2.78
N ASN A 209 -4.07 -25.84 3.21
CA ASN A 209 -3.78 -26.07 4.63
C ASN A 209 -2.41 -25.48 4.98
N TYR A 210 -2.32 -24.81 6.13
CA TYR A 210 -1.06 -24.28 6.66
C TYR A 210 -0.85 -24.80 8.08
N VAL A 211 0.31 -25.36 8.36
CA VAL A 211 0.68 -25.74 9.73
C VAL A 211 1.45 -24.62 10.41
N THR A 212 1.43 -24.57 11.74
CA THR A 212 2.09 -23.50 12.51
C THR A 212 3.60 -23.44 12.31
N ALA A 213 4.24 -24.58 12.04
CA ALA A 213 5.70 -24.67 11.93
C ALA A 213 6.26 -23.88 10.75
N ASN A 214 5.64 -23.97 9.57
CA ASN A 214 6.11 -23.33 8.34
C ASN A 214 5.09 -22.37 7.71
N GLY A 215 3.91 -22.19 8.31
CA GLY A 215 2.93 -21.20 7.88
C GLY A 215 3.34 -19.80 8.33
N TYR A 216 3.49 -18.89 7.38
CA TYR A 216 3.74 -17.47 7.59
C TYR A 216 2.71 -16.66 6.83
N ALA A 217 2.41 -15.47 7.34
CA ALA A 217 1.50 -14.55 6.70
C ALA A 217 2.06 -13.13 6.80
N ALA A 218 1.82 -12.34 5.77
CA ALA A 218 2.30 -10.98 5.66
C ALA A 218 1.21 -10.09 5.07
N MET A 219 1.10 -8.87 5.60
CA MET A 219 0.28 -7.84 4.97
C MET A 219 0.98 -7.37 3.70
N CYS A 220 0.21 -7.25 2.61
CA CYS A 220 0.73 -6.77 1.34
C CYS A 220 0.57 -5.26 1.25
N LEU A 221 1.55 -4.60 0.65
CA LEU A 221 1.43 -3.23 0.21
C LEU A 221 1.10 -3.22 -1.28
N GLU A 222 -0.11 -2.82 -1.63
CA GLU A 222 -0.59 -2.79 -3.01
C GLU A 222 -0.17 -1.48 -3.68
N LEU A 223 0.84 -1.56 -4.55
CA LEU A 223 1.42 -0.39 -5.24
C LEU A 223 0.72 -0.05 -6.56
N GLY A 224 -0.13 -0.94 -7.07
CA GLY A 224 -0.72 -0.84 -8.40
C GLY A 224 0.34 -0.93 -9.51
N ASP A 225 -0.05 -0.53 -10.72
CA ASP A 225 0.85 -0.52 -11.86
C ASP A 225 1.89 0.59 -11.70
N LEU A 226 3.16 0.21 -11.63
CA LEU A 226 4.27 1.14 -11.69
C LEU A 226 4.51 1.51 -13.16
N VAL A 227 4.04 2.70 -13.55
CA VAL A 227 4.15 3.20 -14.91
C VAL A 227 4.78 4.58 -14.90
N THR A 228 5.67 4.81 -15.85
CA THR A 228 6.21 6.15 -16.08
C THR A 228 5.10 7.12 -16.50
N SER A 229 5.18 8.37 -16.08
CA SER A 229 4.21 9.38 -16.51
C SER A 229 4.85 10.75 -16.74
N LEU A 230 4.22 11.55 -17.58
CA LEU A 230 4.63 12.92 -17.89
C LEU A 230 3.49 13.87 -17.50
N THR A 231 3.82 14.89 -16.74
CA THR A 231 2.88 15.89 -16.20
C THR A 231 3.43 17.31 -16.40
N ASP A 232 2.67 18.31 -15.96
CA ASP A 232 3.11 19.71 -15.87
C ASP A 232 3.70 20.29 -17.17
N LYS A 233 3.14 19.91 -18.33
CA LYS A 233 3.56 20.47 -19.63
C LYS A 233 3.27 21.97 -19.68
N VAL A 234 4.31 22.77 -19.89
CA VAL A 234 4.23 24.22 -20.12
C VAL A 234 4.93 24.57 -21.43
N ILE A 235 4.28 25.36 -22.27
CA ILE A 235 4.84 25.84 -23.54
C ILE A 235 4.93 27.37 -23.49
N VAL A 236 6.11 27.91 -23.78
CA VAL A 236 6.31 29.34 -24.01
C VAL A 236 6.66 29.51 -25.49
N SER A 237 5.64 29.81 -26.30
CA SER A 237 5.76 30.05 -27.73
C SER A 237 4.53 30.81 -28.25
N ALA A 238 4.71 31.64 -29.28
CA ALA A 238 3.60 32.33 -29.93
C ALA A 238 2.75 31.40 -30.82
N SER A 239 3.35 30.34 -31.39
CA SER A 239 2.67 29.46 -32.38
C SER A 239 3.14 28.01 -32.37
N GLY A 240 4.11 27.65 -31.53
CA GLY A 240 4.63 26.29 -31.42
C GLY A 240 3.67 25.42 -30.61
N THR A 241 3.43 24.20 -31.08
CA THR A 241 2.61 23.21 -30.36
C THR A 241 3.41 21.95 -30.09
N PHE A 242 3.18 21.38 -28.90
CA PHE A 242 3.83 20.15 -28.45
C PHE A 242 2.77 19.13 -28.02
N ASN A 243 2.77 17.97 -28.67
CA ASN A 243 1.91 16.84 -28.34
C ASN A 243 2.67 15.83 -27.47
N GLU A 244 2.51 15.96 -26.16
CA GLU A 244 3.09 15.13 -25.12
C GLU A 244 2.60 13.68 -25.16
N ALA A 245 1.41 13.40 -25.71
CA ALA A 245 0.88 12.04 -25.80
C ALA A 245 1.72 11.15 -26.74
N ASN A 246 2.53 11.75 -27.60
CA ASN A 246 3.47 11.04 -28.48
C ASN A 246 4.85 10.84 -27.83
N VAL A 247 5.12 11.42 -26.65
CA VAL A 247 6.36 11.18 -25.91
C VAL A 247 6.30 9.80 -25.28
N THR A 248 7.36 9.02 -25.42
CA THR A 248 7.51 7.72 -24.75
C THR A 248 8.57 7.83 -23.67
N LEU A 249 8.20 7.52 -22.44
CA LEU A 249 9.14 7.42 -21.33
C LEU A 249 9.69 6.00 -21.24
N ASN A 250 10.95 5.83 -20.82
CA ASN A 250 11.55 4.51 -20.66
C ASN A 250 11.46 4.07 -19.19
N ASN A 251 10.90 2.90 -18.89
CA ASN A 251 10.75 2.44 -17.50
C ASN A 251 12.08 2.32 -16.73
N VAL A 252 13.19 2.04 -17.43
CA VAL A 252 14.52 1.90 -16.82
C VAL A 252 15.24 3.25 -16.74
N GLY A 253 15.16 4.05 -17.81
CA GLY A 253 15.92 5.29 -17.94
C GLY A 253 15.24 6.54 -17.37
N CYS A 254 13.91 6.53 -17.22
CA CYS A 254 13.15 7.66 -16.70
C CYS A 254 13.50 7.96 -15.24
N VAL A 255 13.55 9.24 -14.90
CA VAL A 255 13.82 9.74 -13.54
C VAL A 255 12.75 10.75 -13.13
N GLU A 256 12.69 11.06 -11.84
CA GLU A 256 11.87 12.16 -11.32
C GLU A 256 12.61 13.49 -11.58
N ASP A 257 12.26 14.20 -12.65
CA ASP A 257 12.86 15.50 -12.96
C ASP A 257 11.90 16.37 -13.81
N THR A 258 12.14 17.67 -13.82
CA THR A 258 11.52 18.64 -14.71
C THR A 258 12.51 19.03 -15.81
N PHE A 259 12.19 18.63 -17.05
CA PHE A 259 13.00 18.89 -18.22
C PHE A 259 12.51 20.13 -18.97
N THR A 260 13.45 20.98 -19.37
CA THR A 260 13.21 22.17 -20.18
C THR A 260 13.95 22.05 -21.51
N LEU A 261 13.18 22.10 -22.60
CA LEU A 261 13.65 22.19 -23.97
C LEU A 261 13.68 23.67 -24.37
N THR A 262 14.85 24.20 -24.72
CA THR A 262 15.01 25.60 -25.12
C THR A 262 15.44 25.65 -26.59
N PHE A 263 14.59 26.23 -27.44
CA PHE A 263 14.85 26.37 -28.87
C PHE A 263 16.02 27.33 -29.11
N THR A 264 16.99 26.89 -29.91
CA THR A 264 18.14 27.68 -30.36
C THR A 264 17.93 28.22 -31.77
N SER A 265 17.01 27.63 -32.54
CA SER A 265 16.54 28.10 -33.85
C SER A 265 15.06 27.74 -34.04
N ALA A 266 14.53 27.88 -35.27
CA ALA A 266 13.18 27.42 -35.58
C ALA A 266 13.01 25.88 -35.55
N THR A 267 14.11 25.11 -35.56
CA THR A 267 14.07 23.64 -35.61
C THR A 267 14.94 22.97 -34.57
N ALA A 268 16.00 23.61 -34.07
CA ALA A 268 16.93 23.05 -33.11
C ALA A 268 16.64 23.51 -31.68
N PHE A 269 16.89 22.65 -30.70
CA PHE A 269 16.73 22.92 -29.28
C PHE A 269 17.83 22.23 -28.43
N THR A 270 18.01 22.73 -27.22
CA THR A 270 18.78 22.07 -26.14
C THR A 270 17.83 21.55 -25.07
N CYS A 271 18.21 20.51 -24.34
CA CYS A 271 17.43 19.96 -23.24
C CYS A 271 18.24 19.96 -21.95
N ALA A 272 17.63 20.42 -20.85
CA ALA A 272 18.21 20.31 -19.53
C ALA A 272 17.15 19.94 -18.48
N GLY A 273 17.50 19.00 -17.59
CA GLY A 273 16.75 18.68 -16.37
C GLY A 273 17.09 19.67 -15.25
N THR A 274 16.21 19.77 -14.25
CA THR A 274 16.46 20.56 -13.04
C THR A 274 17.55 19.92 -12.19
N TYR A 275 17.59 18.58 -12.16
CA TYR A 275 18.59 17.80 -11.45
C TYR A 275 19.65 17.21 -12.39
N GLU A 276 19.24 16.73 -13.57
CA GLU A 276 20.17 16.11 -14.52
C GLU A 276 21.10 17.11 -15.23
N GLY A 277 20.77 18.40 -15.20
CA GLY A 277 21.48 19.41 -15.99
C GLY A 277 21.31 19.17 -17.49
N SER A 278 22.29 19.56 -18.32
CA SER A 278 22.16 19.41 -19.78
C SER A 278 22.30 17.95 -20.21
N ILE A 279 21.28 17.45 -20.90
CA ILE A 279 21.22 16.05 -21.38
C ILE A 279 21.31 15.94 -22.91
N GLY A 280 21.68 17.04 -23.58
CA GLY A 280 21.95 17.08 -25.01
C GLY A 280 21.09 18.08 -25.79
N SER A 281 21.13 17.93 -27.12
CA SER A 281 20.42 18.79 -28.07
C SER A 281 19.71 17.95 -29.12
N GLY A 282 18.61 18.48 -29.66
CA GLY A 282 17.80 17.80 -30.66
C GLY A 282 17.25 18.76 -31.72
N THR A 283 16.46 18.19 -32.63
CA THR A 283 15.75 18.93 -33.67
C THR A 283 14.33 18.39 -33.81
N VAL A 284 13.39 19.22 -34.22
CA VAL A 284 11.98 18.83 -34.44
C VAL A 284 11.81 17.77 -35.53
N GLY A 285 12.80 17.63 -36.43
CA GLY A 285 12.74 16.73 -37.58
C GLY A 285 13.09 15.27 -37.29
N THR A 286 13.67 14.95 -36.13
CA THR A 286 14.13 13.59 -35.78
C THR A 286 13.82 13.27 -34.34
N THR A 287 13.73 11.98 -34.00
CA THR A 287 13.53 11.57 -32.61
C THR A 287 14.69 12.04 -31.73
N PHE A 288 14.38 12.77 -30.66
CA PHE A 288 15.32 13.11 -29.59
C PHE A 288 15.15 12.12 -28.43
N ALA A 289 16.18 11.32 -28.15
CA ALA A 289 16.17 10.29 -27.11
C ALA A 289 17.48 10.34 -26.31
N PRO A 290 17.62 11.28 -25.35
CA PRO A 290 18.85 11.44 -24.57
C PRO A 290 19.07 10.26 -23.63
N THR A 291 20.31 9.76 -23.58
CA THR A 291 20.70 8.59 -22.75
C THR A 291 20.93 8.98 -21.29
N ASN A 292 20.32 8.25 -20.38
CA ASN A 292 20.68 8.20 -18.97
C ASN A 292 21.97 7.38 -18.81
N PRO A 293 23.10 8.00 -18.42
CA PRO A 293 24.40 7.32 -18.36
C PRO A 293 24.49 6.27 -17.24
N THR A 294 23.63 6.35 -16.23
CA THR A 294 23.63 5.44 -15.07
C THR A 294 23.15 4.03 -15.45
N VAL A 295 22.22 3.94 -16.41
CA VAL A 295 21.55 2.69 -16.79
C VAL A 295 21.64 2.39 -18.29
N ALA A 296 22.30 3.25 -19.07
CA ALA A 296 22.47 3.13 -20.51
C ALA A 296 21.15 3.00 -21.30
N ALA A 297 20.06 3.59 -20.81
CA ALA A 297 18.75 3.67 -21.45
C ALA A 297 18.32 5.13 -21.64
N ALA A 298 17.43 5.43 -22.59
CA ALA A 298 16.95 6.80 -22.78
C ALA A 298 16.11 7.29 -21.59
N PHE A 299 16.18 8.57 -21.21
CA PHE A 299 15.23 9.14 -20.23
C PHE A 299 13.80 9.08 -20.76
N PHE A 300 13.65 9.56 -21.99
CA PHE A 300 12.41 9.64 -22.76
C PHE A 300 12.77 9.73 -24.26
N SER A 301 11.77 9.59 -25.12
CA SER A 301 11.88 9.73 -26.57
C SER A 301 10.82 10.69 -27.09
N ILE A 302 11.26 11.74 -27.79
CA ILE A 302 10.39 12.75 -28.40
C ILE A 302 10.46 12.58 -29.92
N PRO A 303 9.51 11.87 -30.56
CA PRO A 303 9.46 11.73 -32.01
C PRO A 303 9.11 13.06 -32.71
N SER A 304 9.35 13.11 -34.02
CA SER A 304 9.02 14.30 -34.83
C SER A 304 7.53 14.66 -34.81
N SER A 305 6.65 13.67 -34.58
CA SER A 305 5.20 13.84 -34.45
C SER A 305 4.76 14.57 -33.18
N CYS A 306 5.65 14.82 -32.22
CA CYS A 306 5.36 15.69 -31.08
C CYS A 306 5.28 17.17 -31.48
N TRP A 307 5.91 17.56 -32.58
CA TRP A 307 6.09 18.97 -32.94
C TRP A 307 5.06 19.44 -33.96
N GLY A 308 4.48 20.61 -33.70
CA GLY A 308 3.65 21.33 -34.66
C GLY A 308 3.87 22.84 -34.60
N GLY A 309 3.23 23.55 -35.54
CA GLY A 309 3.28 25.01 -35.60
C GLY A 309 4.66 25.56 -35.99
N SER A 310 5.01 26.72 -35.43
CA SER A 310 6.29 27.40 -35.71
C SER A 310 7.01 27.79 -34.43
N TRP A 311 8.33 27.56 -34.42
CA TRP A 311 9.20 27.83 -33.28
C TRP A 311 10.24 28.90 -33.62
N ALA A 312 10.81 29.52 -32.59
CA ALA A 312 11.80 30.56 -32.66
C ALA A 312 12.79 30.39 -31.50
N THR A 313 13.99 30.94 -31.66
CA THR A 313 15.01 30.97 -30.60
C THR A 313 14.44 31.57 -29.32
N GLY A 314 14.66 30.90 -28.19
CA GLY A 314 14.17 31.31 -26.87
C GLY A 314 12.79 30.74 -26.49
N ASN A 315 12.04 30.14 -27.42
CA ASN A 315 10.83 29.40 -27.05
C ASN A 315 11.19 28.18 -26.21
N THR A 316 10.27 27.77 -25.32
CA THR A 316 10.48 26.62 -24.46
C THR A 316 9.32 25.64 -24.45
N VAL A 317 9.66 24.37 -24.20
CA VAL A 317 8.73 23.34 -23.73
C VAL A 317 9.30 22.79 -22.43
N GLN A 318 8.52 22.83 -21.36
CA GLN A 318 8.85 22.22 -20.09
C GLN A 318 7.85 21.11 -19.79
N PHE A 319 8.30 20.02 -19.18
CA PHE A 319 7.44 18.96 -18.64
C PHE A 319 8.15 18.25 -17.49
N LYS A 320 7.36 17.64 -16.61
CA LYS A 320 7.85 16.82 -15.51
C LYS A 320 7.69 15.34 -15.85
N THR A 321 8.69 14.53 -15.56
CA THR A 321 8.62 13.06 -15.67
C THR A 321 8.56 12.42 -14.30
N HIS A 322 7.86 11.30 -14.24
CA HIS A 322 7.79 10.41 -13.09
C HIS A 322 8.27 9.02 -13.52
N PRO A 323 9.21 8.40 -12.77
CA PRO A 323 9.71 7.08 -13.07
C PRO A 323 8.66 6.00 -12.76
N SER A 324 8.90 4.79 -13.27
CA SER A 324 8.15 3.58 -12.89
C SER A 324 8.56 3.12 -11.49
N ALA A 325 8.29 3.95 -10.47
CA ALA A 325 8.73 3.71 -9.09
C ALA A 325 7.69 4.21 -8.08
N TYR A 326 7.71 3.62 -6.88
CA TYR A 326 6.88 4.04 -5.76
C TYR A 326 7.76 4.43 -4.57
N PRO A 327 7.58 5.63 -3.99
CA PRO A 327 8.39 6.06 -2.86
C PRO A 327 7.94 5.32 -1.58
N LEU A 328 8.85 4.55 -0.97
CA LEU A 328 8.62 3.85 0.30
C LEU A 328 9.55 4.39 1.37
N TRP A 329 9.02 4.58 2.58
CA TRP A 329 9.78 5.01 3.76
C TRP A 329 9.51 4.07 4.92
N PHE A 330 10.59 3.56 5.51
CA PHE A 330 10.53 2.77 6.73
C PHE A 330 11.02 3.62 7.90
N LYS A 331 10.26 3.59 9.00
CA LYS A 331 10.63 4.25 10.24
C LYS A 331 10.55 3.24 11.37
N GLU A 332 11.71 2.91 11.92
CA GLU A 332 11.81 2.18 13.17
C GLU A 332 11.96 3.18 14.32
N VAL A 333 11.21 2.97 15.41
CA VAL A 333 11.35 3.73 16.64
C VAL A 333 11.76 2.76 17.73
N VAL A 334 12.96 2.94 18.28
CA VAL A 334 13.48 2.14 19.39
C VAL A 334 13.48 2.99 20.66
N PRO A 335 12.51 2.80 21.58
CA PRO A 335 12.46 3.55 22.83
C PRO A 335 13.71 3.34 23.70
N VAL A 336 13.93 4.27 24.64
CA VAL A 336 15.00 4.11 25.63
C VAL A 336 14.74 2.87 26.50
N GLY A 337 15.77 2.04 26.69
CA GLY A 337 15.68 0.82 27.50
C GLY A 337 15.21 -0.43 26.75
N THR A 338 14.94 -0.35 25.44
CA THR A 338 14.68 -1.54 24.62
C THR A 338 15.87 -2.49 24.64
N SER A 339 15.63 -3.75 24.98
CA SER A 339 16.68 -4.77 25.00
C SER A 339 17.16 -5.08 23.58
N ALA A 340 18.43 -5.46 23.44
CA ALA A 340 18.96 -5.87 22.15
C ALA A 340 18.21 -7.12 21.64
N PHE A 341 17.81 -7.08 20.37
CA PHE A 341 17.20 -8.20 19.67
C PHE A 341 18.19 -8.74 18.64
N SER A 342 18.52 -10.04 18.73
CA SER A 342 19.59 -10.65 17.91
C SER A 342 19.23 -10.85 16.45
N GLU A 343 17.93 -10.79 16.11
CA GLU A 343 17.39 -11.06 14.78
C GLU A 343 16.43 -9.93 14.38
N ASN A 344 16.89 -8.67 14.42
CA ASN A 344 16.08 -7.53 13.98
C ASN A 344 16.31 -7.28 12.48
N GLY A 345 15.28 -7.51 11.67
CA GLY A 345 15.33 -7.27 10.24
C GLY A 345 13.95 -7.36 9.61
N LEU A 346 13.78 -6.58 8.54
CA LEU A 346 12.59 -6.58 7.70
C LEU A 346 12.88 -7.42 6.45
N VAL A 347 12.01 -8.38 6.17
CA VAL A 347 12.04 -9.12 4.90
C VAL A 347 10.86 -8.66 4.06
N THR A 348 11.15 -8.15 2.88
CA THR A 348 10.16 -7.78 1.88
C THR A 348 10.23 -8.78 0.73
N GLU A 349 9.08 -9.33 0.37
CA GLU A 349 8.91 -10.07 -0.89
C GLU A 349 8.30 -9.11 -1.91
N TYR A 350 8.91 -9.05 -3.10
CA TYR A 350 8.39 -8.29 -4.22
C TYR A 350 7.68 -9.25 -5.16
N TYR A 351 6.38 -9.02 -5.34
CA TYR A 351 5.60 -9.68 -6.36
C TYR A 351 5.47 -8.74 -7.55
N ILE A 352 6.01 -9.15 -8.69
CA ILE A 352 6.00 -8.39 -9.95
C ILE A 352 5.36 -9.33 -10.98
N GLU A 353 4.23 -8.92 -11.56
CA GLU A 353 3.55 -9.64 -12.65
C GLU A 353 4.00 -9.16 -14.02
#